data_AF-A0A2V9QBX8-F1
#
_entry.id   AF-A0A2V9QBX8-F1
#
_cell.length_a   1.000
_cell.length_b   1.000
_cell.length_c   1.000
_cell.angle_alpha   90.00
_cell.angle_beta   90.00
_cell.angle_gamma   90.00
#
_symmetry.space_group_name_H-M   'P 1'
#
loop_
_entity.id
_entity.type
_entity.pdbx_description
1 polymer ?
#
loop_
_entity_poly.entity_id
_entity_poly.type
_entity_poly.pdbx_seq_one_letter_code
_entity_poly.pdbx_strand_id
1 'polypeptide(L)'
;MSARRLKDLIHFYSILNQFEKAICAARALADCRGRMKWPSRGVYFFHETGENRSDTGEGPRVLRVGTHALKTGGSTTLWAALRTHQPENPAHS
;
A
#
# COMPACT_ATOMS: atom_id res chain seq x y z
N MET A 1 12.16 3.55 20.52
CA MET A 1 12.69 2.88 19.31
C MET A 1 14.21 2.80 19.39
N SER A 2 14.86 1.78 18.82
CA SER A 2 16.33 1.80 18.70
C SER A 2 16.77 2.78 17.61
N ALA A 3 17.97 3.36 17.75
CA ALA A 3 18.51 4.33 16.78
C ALA A 3 18.61 3.73 15.36
N ARG A 4 18.96 2.44 15.26
CA ARG A 4 19.00 1.72 13.98
C ARG A 4 17.61 1.60 13.35
N ARG A 5 16.61 1.16 14.14
CA ARG A 5 15.22 1.04 13.69
C ARG A 5 14.67 2.37 13.17
N LEU A 6 14.96 3.46 13.86
CA LEU A 6 14.54 4.80 13.45
C LEU A 6 15.16 5.20 12.11
N LYS A 7 16.48 5.01 11.96
CA LYS A 7 17.19 5.30 10.70
C LYS A 7 16.63 4.49 9.53
N ASP A 8 16.36 3.20 9.76
CA ASP A 8 15.79 2.32 8.73
C ASP A 8 14.39 2.77 8.31
N LEU A 9 13.56 3.25 9.24
CA LEU A 9 12.23 3.78 8.93
C LEU A 9 12.29 5.09 8.15
N ILE A 10 13.17 6.01 8.53
CA ILE A 10 13.37 7.27 7.80
C ILE A 10 13.79 6.96 6.36
N HIS A 11 14.72 6.01 6.19
CA HIS A 11 15.15 5.59 4.85
C HIS A 11 14.02 4.94 4.05
N PHE A 12 13.26 4.03 4.68
CA PHE A 12 12.09 3.39 4.08
C PHE A 12 11.07 4.41 3.56
N TYR A 13 10.66 5.38 4.38
CA TYR A 13 9.69 6.40 3.96
C TYR A 13 10.27 7.37 2.93
N SER A 14 11.58 7.65 2.96
CA SER A 14 12.23 8.42 1.88
C SER A 14 12.10 7.73 0.53
N ILE A 15 12.23 6.40 0.49
CA ILE A 15 12.04 5.61 -0.74
C ILE A 15 10.58 5.67 -1.20
N LEU A 16 9.62 5.51 -0.28
CA LEU A 16 8.20 5.61 -0.62
C LEU A 16 7.83 6.98 -1.21
N ASN A 17 8.33 8.07 -0.62
CA ASN A 17 8.09 9.42 -1.12
C ASN A 17 8.62 9.63 -2.55
N GLN A 18 9.71 8.94 -2.92
CA GLN A 18 10.22 8.98 -4.30
C GLN A 18 9.29 8.20 -5.26
N PHE A 19 8.77 7.05 -4.82
CA PHE A 19 7.81 6.28 -5.62
C PHE A 19 6.48 7.02 -5.81
N GLU A 20 5.95 7.68 -4.79
CA GLU A 20 4.69 8.44 -4.92
C GLU A 20 4.79 9.55 -5.97
N LYS A 21 5.94 10.23 -6.05
CA LYS A 21 6.22 11.24 -7.08
C LYS A 21 6.28 10.65 -8.49
N ALA A 22 6.73 9.40 -8.62
CA ALA A 22 6.83 8.71 -9.91
C ALA A 22 5.50 8.06 -10.33
N ILE A 23 4.65 7.66 -9.39
CA ILE A 23 3.45 6.85 -9.62
C ILE A 23 2.19 7.64 -9.22
N CYS A 24 1.88 8.74 -9.91
CA CYS A 24 0.59 9.46 -9.88
C CYS A 24 -0.24 9.40 -8.56
N ALA A 25 0.43 9.60 -7.41
CA ALA A 25 -0.09 9.50 -6.04
C ALA A 25 -0.73 8.16 -5.62
N ALA A 26 -0.92 8.02 -4.29
CA ALA A 26 -1.68 6.93 -3.69
C ALA A 26 -3.14 6.94 -4.15
N ARG A 27 -3.77 5.76 -4.21
CA ARG A 27 -5.16 5.59 -4.65
C ARG A 27 -6.03 5.15 -3.49
N ALA A 28 -7.23 5.70 -3.39
CA ALA A 28 -8.24 5.18 -2.47
C ALA A 28 -8.70 3.79 -2.95
N LEU A 29 -8.72 2.82 -2.04
CA LEU A 29 -9.10 1.44 -2.38
C LEU A 29 -10.57 1.37 -2.84
N ALA A 30 -11.43 2.24 -2.34
CA ALA A 30 -12.83 2.35 -2.76
C ALA A 30 -13.00 2.71 -4.25
N ASP A 31 -12.06 3.48 -4.82
CA ASP A 31 -12.08 3.89 -6.22
C ASP A 31 -11.40 2.87 -7.15
N CYS A 32 -10.72 1.89 -6.57
CA CYS A 32 -9.98 0.88 -7.32
C CYS A 32 -10.94 -0.16 -7.92
N ARG A 33 -10.65 -0.61 -9.15
CA ARG A 33 -11.48 -1.57 -9.89
C ARG A 33 -10.63 -2.62 -10.58
N GLY A 34 -11.18 -3.81 -10.81
CA GLY A 34 -10.44 -4.91 -11.44
C GLY A 34 -9.94 -4.65 -12.87
N ARG A 35 -10.58 -3.72 -13.59
CA ARG A 35 -10.22 -3.33 -14.97
C ARG A 35 -9.11 -2.26 -15.07
N MET A 36 -8.56 -1.82 -13.95
CA MET A 36 -7.38 -0.95 -13.95
C MET A 36 -6.12 -1.73 -14.37
N LYS A 37 -5.09 -1.02 -14.83
CA LYS A 37 -3.78 -1.60 -15.10
C LYS A 37 -3.08 -1.91 -13.77
N TRP A 38 -3.15 -3.17 -13.36
CA TRP A 38 -2.47 -3.68 -12.16
C TRP A 38 -1.15 -4.34 -12.55
N PRO A 39 -0.06 -4.12 -11.80
CA PRO A 39 1.19 -4.87 -12.00
C PRO A 39 0.97 -6.35 -11.71
N SER A 40 1.66 -7.21 -12.48
CA SER A 40 1.57 -8.66 -12.36
C SER A 40 2.30 -9.23 -11.15
N ARG A 41 3.24 -8.46 -10.56
CA ARG A 41 4.01 -8.80 -9.35
C ARG A 41 4.36 -7.51 -8.61
N GLY A 42 4.61 -7.59 -7.31
CA GLY A 42 5.15 -6.47 -6.56
C GLY A 42 4.74 -6.42 -5.10
N VAL A 43 4.86 -5.23 -4.51
CA VAL A 43 4.50 -4.91 -3.13
C VAL A 43 3.45 -3.80 -3.16
N TYR A 44 2.49 -3.86 -2.24
CA TYR A 44 1.52 -2.79 -2.02
C TYR A 44 1.53 -2.35 -0.55
N PHE A 45 1.24 -1.08 -0.35
CA PHE A 45 1.23 -0.42 0.96
C PHE A 45 -0.15 0.18 1.19
N PHE A 46 -0.70 -0.03 2.38
CA PHE A 46 -1.92 0.64 2.81
C PHE A 46 -1.63 1.70 3.87
N HIS A 47 -2.39 2.78 3.72
CA HIS A 47 -2.47 3.91 4.60
C HIS A 47 -3.95 4.08 4.99
N GLU A 48 -4.20 4.60 6.19
CA GLU A 48 -5.54 4.95 6.66
C GLU A 48 -5.58 6.45 6.88
N THR A 49 -6.75 7.05 6.64
CA THR A 49 -6.95 8.47 6.93
C THR A 49 -6.85 8.71 8.43
N GLY A 50 -6.06 9.69 8.85
CA GLY A 50 -5.84 10.02 10.27
C GLY A 50 -4.65 9.30 10.92
N GLU A 51 -4.13 8.26 10.29
CA GLU A 51 -2.95 7.54 10.77
C GLU A 51 -1.68 8.18 10.20
N ASN A 52 -1.18 9.22 10.88
CA ASN A 52 0.03 9.94 10.50
C ASN A 52 1.26 9.45 11.28
N ARG A 53 2.43 9.67 10.69
CA ARG A 53 3.72 9.36 11.31
C ARG A 53 4.03 10.43 12.37
N SER A 54 4.53 9.99 13.53
CA SER A 54 4.96 10.88 14.61
C SER A 54 6.47 11.08 14.65
N ASP A 55 7.25 10.01 14.42
CA ASP A 55 8.68 10.00 14.74
C ASP A 55 9.59 10.01 13.52
N THR A 56 9.03 9.87 12.31
CA THR A 56 9.80 9.59 11.07
C THR A 56 9.59 10.65 9.98
N GLY A 57 9.07 11.82 10.35
CA GLY A 57 8.68 12.91 9.46
C GLY A 57 7.18 12.92 9.16
N GLU A 58 6.75 13.83 8.28
CA GLU A 58 5.35 14.14 8.01
C GLU A 58 4.65 13.20 7.02
N GLY A 59 3.35 12.99 7.21
CA GLY A 59 2.50 12.26 6.26
C GLY A 59 2.07 10.87 6.75
N PRO A 60 1.36 10.10 5.89
CA PRO A 60 0.62 8.94 6.31
C PRO A 60 1.54 7.76 6.70
N ARG A 61 1.14 7.04 7.74
CA ARG A 61 1.82 5.84 8.22
C ARG A 61 1.40 4.64 7.37
N VAL A 62 2.36 3.79 7.02
CA VAL A 62 2.07 2.46 6.47
C VAL A 62 1.54 1.57 7.59
N LEU A 63 0.33 1.04 7.40
CA LEU A 63 -0.35 0.16 8.36
C LEU A 63 -0.28 -1.30 7.95
N ARG A 64 -0.26 -1.57 6.64
CA ARG A 64 -0.17 -2.91 6.10
C ARG A 64 0.73 -2.91 4.87
N VAL A 65 1.56 -3.94 4.80
CA VAL A 65 2.39 -4.26 3.63
C VAL A 65 1.92 -5.61 3.12
N GLY A 66 1.62 -5.69 1.83
CA GLY A 66 1.29 -6.94 1.18
C GLY A 66 2.13 -7.15 -0.07
N THR A 67 2.19 -8.40 -0.53
CA THR A 67 2.98 -8.77 -1.70
C THR A 67 2.14 -9.56 -2.67
N HIS A 68 2.50 -9.47 -3.94
CA HIS A 68 1.80 -10.16 -5.01
C HIS A 68 2.77 -10.93 -5.89
N ALA A 69 2.43 -12.22 -6.11
CA ALA A 69 3.11 -13.13 -7.03
C ALA A 69 4.64 -13.22 -6.82
N LEU A 70 5.06 -13.44 -5.56
CA LEU A 70 6.46 -13.72 -5.20
C LEU A 70 6.93 -15.14 -5.59
N LYS A 71 5.99 -16.07 -5.82
CA LYS A 71 6.27 -17.43 -6.29
C LYS A 71 5.71 -17.64 -7.69
N THR A 72 6.47 -18.31 -8.55
CA THR A 72 6.03 -18.73 -9.89
C THR A 72 4.86 -19.70 -9.80
N GLY A 73 3.82 -19.51 -10.62
CA GLY A 73 2.66 -20.41 -10.70
C GLY A 73 1.43 -20.02 -9.86
N GLY A 74 1.47 -18.91 -9.11
CA GLY A 74 0.29 -18.38 -8.42
C GLY A 74 -0.74 -17.79 -9.40
N SER A 75 -2.01 -18.19 -9.28
CA SER A 75 -3.11 -17.75 -10.15
C SER A 75 -3.89 -16.54 -9.63
N THR A 76 -3.71 -16.19 -8.34
CA THR A 76 -4.29 -14.98 -7.76
C THR A 76 -3.74 -13.76 -8.51
N THR A 77 -4.55 -12.73 -8.72
CA THR A 77 -4.11 -11.43 -9.26
C THR A 77 -3.92 -10.41 -8.14
N LEU A 78 -3.18 -9.32 -8.38
CA LEU A 78 -3.05 -8.25 -7.39
C LEU A 78 -4.44 -7.71 -7.01
N TRP A 79 -5.32 -7.51 -7.98
CA TRP A 79 -6.68 -7.06 -7.72
C TRP A 79 -7.45 -8.03 -6.82
N ALA A 80 -7.35 -9.34 -7.05
CA ALA A 80 -8.02 -10.32 -6.20
C ALA A 80 -7.57 -10.22 -4.73
N ALA A 81 -6.28 -9.93 -4.49
CA ALA A 81 -5.75 -9.67 -3.15
C ALA A 81 -6.17 -8.30 -2.58
N LEU A 82 -6.25 -7.26 -3.41
CA LEU A 82 -6.70 -5.93 -2.97
C LEU A 82 -8.18 -5.93 -2.59
N ARG A 83 -9.04 -6.62 -3.36
CA ARG A 83 -10.49 -6.69 -3.14
C ARG A 83 -10.84 -7.30 -1.78
N THR A 84 -10.05 -8.22 -1.23
CA THR A 84 -10.32 -8.79 0.10
C THR A 84 -10.13 -7.77 1.23
N HIS A 85 -9.52 -6.62 0.93
CA HIS A 85 -9.36 -5.49 1.85
C HIS A 85 -10.31 -4.33 1.54
N GLN A 86 -11.12 -4.44 0.48
CA GLN A 86 -12.09 -3.41 0.15
C GLN A 86 -13.19 -3.44 1.22
N PRO A 87 -13.53 -2.31 1.85
CA PRO A 87 -14.65 -2.25 2.78
C PRO A 87 -15.93 -2.71 2.07
N GLU A 88 -16.77 -3.46 2.77
CA GLU A 88 -18.08 -3.84 2.24
C GLU A 88 -18.87 -2.59 1.88
N ASN A 89 -19.39 -2.54 0.66
CA ASN A 89 -20.25 -1.45 0.24
C ASN A 89 -21.68 -1.80 0.71
N PRO A 90 -22.31 -1.03 1.62
CA PRO A 90 -23.64 -1.36 2.17
C PRO A 90 -24.78 -1.20 1.15
N ALA A 91 -24.50 -1.00 -0.14
CA ALA A 91 -25.49 -0.71 -1.16
C ALA A 91 -26.29 -1.93 -1.68
N HIS A 92 -26.02 -3.15 -1.20
CA HIS A 92 -26.83 -4.32 -1.53
C HIS A 92 -27.04 -5.20 -0.28
N SER A 93 -28.14 -4.95 0.43
CA SER A 93 -28.82 -5.88 1.32
C SER A 93 -30.31 -5.84 1.02
#